data_AF-A0AAV5FBQ6-F1
#
_entry.id   AF-A0AAV5FBQ6-F1
#
_cell.length_a   1.000
_cell.length_b   1.000
_cell.length_c   1.000
_cell.angle_alpha   90.00
_cell.angle_beta   90.00
_cell.angle_gamma   90.00
#
_symmetry.space_group_name_H-M   'P 1'
#
loop_
_entity.id
_entity.type
_entity.pdbx_description
1 polymer ?
#
loop_
_entity_poly.entity_id
_entity_poly.type
_entity_poly.pdbx_seq_one_letter_code
_entity_poly.pdbx_strand_id
1 'polypeptide(L)' 'MILHSYTCELCILQREETLRHLFLRCNFAKSCWQSIGVSFPNTMFPTRVVSHVKRSLQLPFYMEIIIIMSWCI' A
#
# COMPACT_ATOMS: atom_id res chain seq x y z
N MET A 1 -27.18 6.03 -16.60
CA MET A 1 -26.34 5.49 -15.50
C MET A 1 -24.91 5.92 -15.77
N ILE A 2 -24.28 6.64 -14.83
CA ILE A 2 -22.86 7.01 -14.92
C ILE A 2 -22.08 5.83 -14.32
N LEU A 3 -21.18 5.23 -15.09
CA LEU A 3 -20.29 4.18 -14.58
C LEU A 3 -19.27 4.86 -13.66
N HIS A 4 -19.14 4.39 -12.41
CA HIS A 4 -18.08 4.85 -11.53
C HIS A 4 -16.72 4.60 -12.19
N SER A 5 -15.85 5.60 -12.14
CA SER A 5 -14.46 5.42 -12.54
C SER A 5 -13.80 4.42 -11.59
N TYR A 6 -13.13 3.41 -12.13
CA TYR A 6 -12.30 2.48 -11.36
C TYR A 6 -10.86 2.98 -11.27
N THR A 7 -10.63 4.29 -11.36
CA THR A 7 -9.31 4.90 -11.28
C THR A 7 -8.94 5.20 -9.83
N CYS A 8 -7.66 5.08 -9.51
CA CYS A 8 -7.13 5.40 -8.21
C CYS A 8 -6.97 6.91 -8.08
N GLU A 9 -7.80 7.54 -7.26
CA GLU A 9 -7.80 9.00 -7.02
C GLU A 9 -6.50 9.49 -6.37
N LEU A 10 -5.80 8.61 -5.66
CA LEU A 10 -4.50 8.89 -5.04
C LEU A 10 -3.35 8.87 -6.06
N CYS A 11 -3.62 8.49 -7.31
CA CYS A 11 -2.65 8.42 -8.38
C CYS A 11 -2.91 9.52 -9.41
N ILE A 12 -1.96 10.45 -9.56
CA ILE A 12 -2.02 11.51 -10.59
C ILE A 12 -2.14 10.93 -12.01
N LEU A 13 -1.62 9.72 -12.24
CA LEU A 13 -1.72 9.03 -13.51
C LEU A 13 -3.09 8.37 -13.76
N GLN A 14 -4.03 8.49 -12.80
CA GLN A 14 -5.40 7.97 -12.89
C GLN A 14 -5.44 6.52 -13.39
N ARG A 15 -4.55 5.69 -12.83
CA ARG A 15 -4.46 4.27 -13.17
C ARG A 15 -5.61 3.51 -12.54
N GLU A 16 -5.97 2.38 -13.13
CA GLU A 16 -6.95 1.45 -12.53
C GLU A 16 -6.55 1.11 -11.09
N GLU A 17 -7.51 1.30 -10.19
CA GLU A 17 -7.40 0.95 -8.80
C GLU A 17 -7.49 -0.56 -8.64
N THR A 18 -6.37 -1.14 -8.23
CA THR A 18 -6.29 -2.54 -7.82
C THR A 18 -5.73 -2.57 -6.41
N LEU A 19 -6.01 -3.63 -5.64
CA LEU A 19 -5.42 -3.80 -4.31
C LEU A 19 -3.89 -3.64 -4.32
N ARG A 20 -3.23 -4.14 -5.37
CA ARG A 20 -1.77 -3.98 -5.52
C ARG A 20 -1.38 -2.54 -5.84
N HIS A 21 -2.18 -1.84 -6.65
CA HIS A 21 -1.91 -0.45 -6.95
C HIS A 21 -2.10 0.41 -5.71
N LEU A 22 -3.29 0.37 -5.09
CA LEU A 22 -3.69 1.17 -3.95
C LEU A 22 -2.68 1.04 -2.81
N PHE A 23 -2.32 -0.17 -2.39
CA PHE A 23 -1.48 -0.35 -1.19
C PHE A 23 0.03 -0.41 -1.45
N LEU A 24 0.50 -0.69 -2.67
CA LEU A 24 1.93 -0.98 -2.91
C LEU A 24 2.58 -0.22 -4.05
N ARG A 25 1.85 0.12 -5.12
CA ARG A 25 2.45 0.69 -6.33
C ARG A 25 2.16 2.19 -6.49
N CYS A 26 1.03 2.67 -5.98
CA CYS A 26 0.68 4.07 -6.01
C CYS A 26 1.78 4.88 -5.32
N ASN A 27 2.15 6.03 -5.89
CA ASN A 27 3.21 6.88 -5.34
C ASN A 27 2.83 7.38 -3.94
N PHE A 28 1.55 7.69 -3.72
CA PHE A 28 1.04 8.06 -2.39
C PHE A 28 1.30 6.95 -1.36
N ALA A 29 0.85 5.73 -1.66
CA ALA A 29 1.07 4.59 -0.77
C ALA A 29 2.55 4.29 -0.53
N LYS A 30 3.39 4.39 -1.57
CA LYS A 30 4.85 4.25 -1.42
C LYS A 30 5.41 5.27 -0.42
N SER A 31 4.99 6.53 -0.51
CA SER A 31 5.39 7.57 0.44
C SER A 31 4.92 7.26 1.87
N CYS A 32 3.68 6.79 2.03
CA CYS A 32 3.16 6.35 3.34
C CYS A 32 4.03 5.24 3.95
N TRP A 33 4.35 4.19 3.21
CA TRP A 33 5.21 3.13 3.72
C TRP A 33 6.65 3.59 3.99
N GLN A 34 7.18 4.47 3.14
CA GLN A 34 8.51 5.05 3.32
C GLN A 34 8.62 5.91 4.57
N SER A 35 7.53 6.58 5.00
CA SER A 35 7.55 7.39 6.22
C SER A 35 7.77 6.57 7.50
N ILE A 36 7.50 5.26 7.45
CA ILE A 36 7.80 4.31 8.53
C ILE A 36 9.00 3.41 8.21
N GLY A 37 9.81 3.78 7.22
CA GLY A 37 11.03 3.05 6.86
C GLY A 37 10.81 1.74 6.09
N VAL A 38 9.62 1.52 5.52
CA VAL A 38 9.29 0.32 4.75
C VAL A 38 9.22 0.64 3.26
N SER A 39 9.90 -0.16 2.44
CA SER A 39 9.79 -0.09 0.98
C SER A 39 9.50 -1.46 0.38
N PHE A 40 8.68 -1.50 -0.67
CA PHE A 40 8.33 -2.71 -1.39
C PHE A 40 8.90 -2.70 -2.81
N PRO A 41 9.40 -3.85 -3.32
CA PRO A 41 9.72 -3.99 -4.73
C PRO A 41 8.42 -3.97 -5.56
N ASN A 42 8.48 -3.41 -6.77
CA ASN A 42 7.31 -3.28 -7.66
C ASN A 42 6.66 -4.63 -8.03
N THR A 43 7.38 -5.74 -7.88
CA THR A 43 6.92 -7.12 -8.15
C THR A 43 6.21 -7.76 -6.96
N MET A 44 6.18 -7.11 -5.79
CA MET A 44 5.56 -7.68 -4.59
C MET A 44 4.04 -7.84 -4.76
N PHE A 45 3.54 -8.95 -4.20
CA PHE A 45 2.12 -9.25 -4.11
C PHE A 45 1.59 -8.84 -2.72
N PRO A 46 0.33 -8.36 -2.62
CA PRO A 46 -0.30 -8.01 -1.34
C PRO A 46 -0.20 -9.10 -0.27
N THR A 47 -0.27 -10.37 -0.67
CA THR A 47 -0.15 -11.53 0.24
C THR A 47 1.18 -11.64 0.97
N ARG A 48 2.25 -11.00 0.46
CA ARG A 48 3.59 -11.03 1.05
C ARG A 48 3.92 -9.80 1.90
N VAL A 49 3.03 -8.81 1.92
CA VAL A 49 3.24 -7.53 2.63
C VAL A 49 3.43 -7.77 4.12
N VAL A 50 2.57 -8.60 4.73
CA VAL A 50 2.62 -8.90 6.16
C VAL A 50 3.98 -9.47 6.56
N SER A 51 4.46 -10.49 5.84
CA SER A 51 5.77 -11.10 6.11
C SER A 51 6.93 -10.15 5.84
N HIS A 52 6.79 -9.20 4.92
CA HIS A 52 7.83 -8.21 4.61
C HIS A 52 7.91 -7.13 5.68
N VAL A 53 6.76 -6.56 6.07
CA VAL A 53 6.66 -5.55 7.13
C VAL A 53 7.13 -6.13 8.46
N LYS A 54 6.72 -7.36 8.80
CA LYS A 54 7.21 -8.08 9.99
C LYS A 54 8.73 -8.14 10.04
N ARG A 55 9.38 -8.50 8.92
CA ARG A 55 10.85 -8.61 8.82
C ARG A 55 11.54 -7.25 8.81
N SER A 56 10.89 -6.23 8.26
CA SER A 56 11.46 -4.88 8.14
C SER A 56 11.42 -4.13 9.46
N LEU A 57 10.29 -4.20 10.19
CA LEU A 57 10.11 -3.47 11.44
C LEU A 57 10.59 -4.26 12.67
N GLN A 58 10.46 -5.59 12.67
CA GLN A 58 10.84 -6.45 13.80
C GLN A 58 10.17 -6.09 15.13
N LEU A 59 9.02 -5.42 15.08
CA LEU A 59 8.22 -5.04 16.24
C LEU A 59 7.15 -6.11 16.52
N PRO A 60 6.76 -6.33 17.79
CA PRO A 60 5.70 -7.29 18.12
C PRO A 60 4.32 -6.82 17.62
N PHE A 61 4.11 -5.51 17.45
CA PHE A 61 2.86 -4.87 17.00
C PHE A 61 2.86 -4.49 15.51
N TYR A 62 3.57 -5.25 14.67
CA TYR A 62 3.65 -4.98 13.24
C TYR A 62 2.29 -5.08 12.53
N MET A 63 1.35 -5.86 13.06
CA MET A 63 0.02 -6.03 12.46
C MET A 63 -0.82 -4.76 12.62
N GLU A 64 -0.76 -4.13 13.78
CA GLU A 64 -1.43 -2.88 14.11
C GLU A 64 -0.93 -1.76 13.19
N ILE A 65 0.38 -1.70 12.95
CA ILE A 65 0.97 -0.77 11.98
C ILE A 65 0.40 -1.03 10.59
N ILE A 66 0.35 -2.28 10.12
CA ILE A 66 -0.20 -2.59 8.79
C ILE A 66 -1.66 -2.17 8.67
N ILE A 67 -2.47 -2.46 9.69
CA ILE A 67 -3.89 -2.14 9.71
C ILE A 67 -4.04 -0.62 9.63
N ILE A 68 -3.45 0.13 10.56
CA ILE A 68 -3.56 1.59 10.61
C ILE A 68 -3.06 2.22 9.32
N MET A 69 -1.89 1.80 8.81
CA MET A 69 -1.36 2.32 7.55
C MET A 69 -2.30 2.05 6.37
N SER A 70 -2.95 0.88 6.33
CA SER A 70 -3.91 0.55 5.27
C SER A 70 -5.20 1.34 5.38
N TRP A 71 -5.58 1.85 6.56
CA TRP A 71 -6.72 2.76 6.73
C TRP A 71 -6.39 4.21 6.39
N CYS A 72 -5.11 4.60 6.52
CA CYS A 72 -4.64 5.93 6.15
C CYS A 72 -4.32 6.07 4.65
N ILE A 73 -4.24 4.95 3.94
CA ILE A 73 -4.10 4.89 2.48
C ILE A 73 -5.48 4.84 1.85
#